data_AF-A0AAX0QZD4-F1
#
_entry.id   AF-A0AAX0QZD4-F1
#
_cell.length_a   1.000
_cell.length_b   1.000
_cell.length_c   1.000
_cell.angle_alpha   90.00
_cell.angle_beta   90.00
_cell.angle_gamma   90.00
#
_symmetry.space_group_name_H-M   'P 1'
#
loop_
_entity.id
_entity.type
_entity.pdbx_description
1 polymer ?
#
loop_
_entity_poly.entity_id
_entity_poly.type
_entity_poly.pdbx_seq_one_letter_code
_entity_poly.pdbx_strand_id
1 'polypeptide(L)'
;MSLPSREEARLCASVVNEIAHARGITGDALSVGALTTTVARLFNKGVLDRDTLLAEAMRKEIPSIQGDRSTDLTEPRKMYPGAIHLSTEPEDEKGNQHH
;
A
#
# COMPACT_ATOMS: atom_id res chain seq x y z
N MET A 1 -17.89 -15.92 15.88
CA MET A 1 -16.83 -16.55 15.05
C MET A 1 -15.54 -16.54 15.85
N SER A 2 -14.88 -17.68 16.01
CA SER A 2 -13.56 -17.76 16.65
C SER A 2 -12.48 -17.29 15.67
N LEU A 3 -11.43 -16.68 16.20
CA LEU A 3 -10.23 -16.38 15.40
C LEU A 3 -9.52 -17.70 15.04
N PRO A 4 -8.89 -17.78 13.85
CA PRO A 4 -8.10 -18.94 13.49
C PRO A 4 -6.96 -19.14 14.47
N SER A 5 -6.61 -20.40 14.71
CA SER A 5 -5.42 -20.78 15.46
C SER A 5 -4.15 -20.28 14.77
N ARG A 6 -3.04 -20.24 15.50
CA ARG A 6 -1.74 -19.85 14.95
C ARG A 6 -1.32 -20.75 13.78
N GLU A 7 -1.65 -22.04 13.84
CA GLU A 7 -1.31 -23.01 12.80
C GLU A 7 -2.16 -22.80 11.55
N GLU A 8 -3.45 -22.53 11.72
CA GLU A 8 -4.38 -22.22 10.63
C GLU A 8 -3.98 -20.93 9.90
N ALA A 9 -3.59 -19.90 10.65
CA ALA A 9 -3.09 -18.65 10.08
C ALA A 9 -1.80 -18.86 9.28
N ARG A 10 -0.88 -19.70 9.76
CA ARG A 10 0.36 -20.05 9.04
C ARG A 10 0.07 -20.83 7.77
N LEU A 11 -0.87 -21.76 7.80
CA LEU A 11 -1.30 -22.51 6.62
C LEU A 11 -1.84 -21.56 5.55
N CYS A 12 -2.77 -20.67 5.93
CA CYS A 12 -3.32 -19.67 5.00
C CYS A 12 -2.22 -18.77 4.42
N ALA A 13 -1.29 -18.29 5.25
CA ALA A 13 -0.18 -17.45 4.80
C ALA A 13 0.77 -18.20 3.84
N SER A 14 1.06 -19.48 4.09
CA SER A 14 1.88 -20.30 3.21
C SER A 14 1.24 -20.46 1.84
N VAL A 15 -0.07 -20.73 1.79
CA VAL A 15 -0.82 -20.87 0.52
C VAL A 15 -0.85 -19.55 -0.25
N VAL A 16 -1.11 -18.43 0.43
CA VAL A 16 -1.06 -17.09 -0.18
C VAL A 16 0.31 -16.82 -0.78
N ASN A 17 1.39 -17.10 -0.03
CA ASN A 17 2.75 -16.85 -0.51
C ASN A 17 3.07 -17.69 -1.75
N GLU A 18 2.74 -18.99 -1.74
CA GLU A 18 3.00 -19.89 -2.86
C GLU A 18 2.25 -19.46 -4.13
N ILE A 19 0.96 -19.12 -4.01
CA ILE A 19 0.18 -18.65 -5.15
C ILE A 19 0.69 -17.28 -5.65
N ALA A 20 1.07 -16.38 -4.74
CA ALA A 20 1.61 -15.09 -5.10
C ALA A 20 2.91 -15.21 -5.91
N HIS A 21 3.80 -16.12 -5.50
CA HIS A 21 5.02 -16.44 -6.24
C HIS A 21 4.71 -17.09 -7.60
N ALA A 22 3.83 -18.09 -7.63
CA ALA A 22 3.46 -18.80 -8.86
C ALA A 22 2.82 -17.87 -9.91
N ARG A 23 2.09 -16.84 -9.47
CA ARG A 23 1.43 -15.85 -10.34
C ARG A 23 2.28 -14.60 -10.61
N GLY A 24 3.44 -14.47 -9.96
CA GLY A 24 4.30 -13.29 -10.10
C GLY A 24 3.71 -11.99 -9.53
N ILE A 25 2.79 -12.09 -8.55
CA ILE A 25 2.06 -10.94 -7.99
C ILE A 25 2.59 -10.49 -6.62
N THR A 26 3.72 -11.02 -6.16
CA THR A 26 4.28 -10.73 -4.82
C THR A 26 4.54 -9.23 -4.58
N GLY A 27 4.81 -8.46 -5.63
CA GLY A 27 5.00 -7.00 -5.56
C GLY A 27 3.70 -6.19 -5.59
N ASP A 28 2.55 -6.80 -5.89
CA ASP A 28 1.26 -6.10 -5.94
C ASP A 28 0.44 -6.38 -4.69
N ALA A 29 0.52 -5.44 -3.74
CA ALA A 29 -0.23 -5.50 -2.49
C ALA A 29 -1.75 -5.66 -2.68
N LEU A 30 -2.32 -5.11 -3.78
CA LEU A 30 -3.75 -5.24 -4.05
C LEU A 30 -4.11 -6.65 -4.49
N SER A 31 -3.36 -7.22 -5.43
CA SER A 31 -3.54 -8.62 -5.86
C SER A 31 -3.33 -9.60 -4.71
N VAL A 32 -2.32 -9.37 -3.86
CA VAL A 32 -2.07 -10.19 -2.65
C VAL A 32 -3.21 -10.05 -1.63
N GLY A 33 -3.78 -8.85 -1.45
CA GLY A 33 -4.95 -8.64 -0.58
C GLY A 33 -6.20 -9.36 -1.07
N ALA A 34 -6.44 -9.33 -2.39
CA ALA A 34 -7.54 -10.06 -3.02
C ALA A 34 -7.35 -11.58 -2.89
N LEU A 35 -6.12 -12.08 -3.07
CA LEU A 35 -5.76 -13.47 -2.82
C LEU A 35 -6.03 -13.88 -1.37
N THR A 36 -5.59 -13.06 -0.41
CA THR A 36 -5.77 -13.32 1.03
C THR A 36 -7.25 -13.45 1.37
N THR A 37 -8.09 -12.55 0.84
CA THR A 37 -9.55 -12.59 1.05
C THR A 37 -10.18 -13.85 0.45
N THR A 38 -9.68 -14.31 -0.69
CA THR A 38 -10.14 -15.52 -1.36
C THR A 38 -9.80 -16.77 -0.55
N VAL A 39 -8.55 -16.86 -0.08
CA VAL A 39 -8.07 -17.97 0.77
C VAL A 39 -8.86 -18.00 2.08
N ALA A 40 -9.04 -16.87 2.75
CA ALA A 40 -9.84 -16.80 3.98
C ALA A 40 -11.29 -17.26 3.77
N ARG A 41 -11.89 -16.92 2.62
CA ARG A 41 -13.26 -17.33 2.28
C ARG A 41 -13.35 -18.84 2.03
N LEU A 42 -12.36 -19.44 1.39
CA LEU A 42 -12.30 -20.89 1.18
C LEU A 42 -12.10 -21.63 2.51
N PHE A 43 -11.22 -21.12 3.36
CA PHE A 43 -10.98 -21.67 4.69
C PHE A 43 -12.25 -21.63 5.55
N ASN A 44 -12.96 -20.49 5.57
CA ASN A 44 -14.23 -20.35 6.28
C ASN A 44 -15.35 -21.26 5.72
N LYS A 45 -15.21 -21.76 4.50
CA LYS A 45 -16.14 -22.75 3.90
C LYS A 45 -15.79 -24.20 4.27
N GLY A 46 -14.73 -24.41 5.07
CA GLY A 46 -14.30 -25.72 5.53
C GLY A 46 -13.17 -26.35 4.71
N VAL A 47 -12.54 -25.60 3.80
CA VAL A 47 -11.35 -26.08 3.07
C VAL A 47 -10.11 -25.87 3.95
N LEU A 48 -9.86 -26.84 4.85
CA LEU A 48 -8.78 -26.78 5.83
C LEU A 48 -7.48 -27.47 5.36
N ASP A 49 -7.59 -28.36 4.38
CA ASP A 49 -6.44 -29.06 3.80
C ASP A 49 -5.63 -28.11 2.90
N ARG A 50 -4.30 -28.15 3.05
CA ARG A 50 -3.38 -27.22 2.36
C ARG A 50 -3.44 -27.37 0.85
N ASP A 51 -3.37 -28.60 0.36
CA ASP A 51 -3.27 -28.88 -1.09
C ASP A 51 -4.60 -28.57 -1.77
N THR A 52 -5.71 -28.91 -1.12
CA THR A 52 -7.06 -28.56 -1.57
C THR A 52 -7.25 -27.04 -1.58
N LEU A 53 -6.84 -26.34 -0.52
CA LEU A 53 -6.94 -24.89 -0.42
C LEU A 53 -6.12 -24.20 -1.50
N LEU A 54 -4.91 -24.70 -1.77
CA LEU A 54 -4.05 -24.21 -2.83
C LEU A 54 -4.66 -24.44 -4.22
N ALA A 55 -5.12 -25.66 -4.51
CA ALA A 55 -5.72 -25.98 -5.80
C ALA A 55 -6.98 -25.14 -6.07
N GLU A 56 -7.86 -25.01 -5.08
CA GLU A 56 -9.08 -24.20 -5.18
C GLU A 56 -8.77 -22.71 -5.32
N ALA A 57 -7.84 -22.17 -4.53
CA ALA A 57 -7.44 -20.78 -4.64
C ALA A 57 -6.70 -20.50 -5.97
N MET A 58 -5.92 -21.45 -6.49
CA MET A 58 -5.25 -21.35 -7.78
C MET A 58 -6.24 -21.33 -8.95
N ARG A 59 -7.38 -22.01 -8.85
CA ARG A 59 -8.46 -21.96 -9.84
C ARG A 59 -9.26 -20.66 -9.82
N LYS A 60 -9.20 -19.89 -8.74
CA LYS A 60 -9.89 -18.60 -8.66
C LYS A 60 -9.14 -17.56 -9.47
N GLU A 61 -9.87 -16.93 -10.39
CA GLU A 61 -9.44 -15.70 -11.03
C GLU A 61 -9.33 -14.64 -9.94
N ILE A 62 -8.12 -14.15 -9.75
CA ILE A 62 -7.87 -12.99 -8.91
C ILE A 62 -7.75 -11.84 -9.89
N PRO A 63 -8.50 -10.75 -9.69
CA PRO A 63 -8.31 -9.55 -10.49
C PRO A 63 -6.88 -9.08 -10.25
N SER A 64 -5.97 -9.45 -11.15
CA SER A 64 -4.70 -8.77 -11.27
C SER A 64 -5.06 -7.43 -11.85
N ILE A 65 -5.09 -6.40 -11.00
CA ILE A 65 -5.06 -5.03 -11.49
C ILE A 65 -3.65 -4.90 -12.08
N GLN A 66 -3.48 -5.33 -13.34
CA GLN A 66 -2.42 -4.81 -14.21
C GLN A 66 -2.76 -3.35 -14.47
N GLY A 67 -2.77 -2.56 -13.40
CA GLY A 67 -2.73 -1.13 -13.48
C GLY A 67 -1.30 -0.83 -13.86
N ASP A 68 -1.14 -0.28 -15.05
CA ASP A 68 -0.12 0.70 -15.36
C ASP A 68 -0.06 1.75 -14.24
N ARG A 69 0.54 1.37 -13.12
CA ARG A 69 1.01 2.27 -12.10
C ARG A 69 2.47 2.44 -12.41
N SER A 70 2.72 3.21 -13.48
CA SER A 70 3.79 4.18 -13.48
C SER A 70 3.88 4.75 -12.06
N THR A 71 4.88 4.30 -11.31
CA THR A 71 5.24 4.85 -10.01
C THR A 71 5.74 6.26 -10.29
N ASP A 72 4.82 7.19 -10.44
CA ASP A 72 5.11 8.61 -10.32
C ASP A 72 5.31 8.90 -8.83
N LEU A 73 6.42 8.41 -8.30
CA LEU A 73 7.01 8.84 -7.04
C LEU A 73 7.99 9.99 -7.29
N THR A 74 7.80 10.77 -8.36
CA THR A 74 8.73 11.84 -8.73
C THR A 74 8.05 13.17 -8.93
N GLU A 75 7.22 13.60 -7.98
CA GLU A 75 7.05 15.04 -7.79
C GLU A 75 7.26 15.36 -6.30
N PRO A 76 8.48 15.76 -5.88
CA PRO A 76 8.61 16.49 -4.63
C PRO A 76 7.64 17.67 -4.73
N ARG A 77 6.69 17.75 -3.79
CA ARG A 77 5.82 18.93 -3.62
C ARG A 77 6.69 20.17 -3.88
N LYS A 78 6.39 20.92 -4.94
CA LYS A 78 6.99 22.23 -5.18
C LYS A 78 6.66 23.12 -3.98
N MET A 79 7.53 23.05 -2.99
CA MET A 79 7.62 23.99 -1.88
C MET A 79 8.05 25.30 -2.55
N TYR A 80 7.13 26.24 -2.75
CA TYR A 80 7.48 27.59 -3.15
C TYR A 80 8.27 28.23 -2.00
N PRO A 81 9.57 28.53 -2.15
CA PRO A 81 10.31 29.26 -1.14
C PRO A 81 10.11 30.75 -1.44
N GLY A 82 9.09 31.35 -0.85
CA GLY A 82 8.75 32.73 -1.22
C GLY A 82 7.68 33.40 -0.39
N ALA A 83 7.72 33.25 0.94
CA ALA A 83 6.98 34.15 1.83
C ALA A 83 7.59 34.14 3.24
N ILE A 84 8.85 34.59 3.35
CA ILE A 84 9.32 35.20 4.60
C ILE A 84 9.53 36.69 4.30
N HIS A 85 8.46 37.48 4.41
CA HIS A 85 8.60 38.92 4.46
C HIS A 85 9.05 39.28 5.88
N LEU A 86 10.36 39.19 6.10
CA LEU A 86 11.03 39.76 7.26
C LEU A 86 11.21 41.25 6.95
N SER A 87 10.25 42.09 7.33
CA SER A 87 10.41 43.54 7.32
C SER A 87 10.52 44.02 8.76
N THR A 88 11.74 44.03 9.27
CA THR A 88 12.16 44.91 10.36
C THR A 88 12.97 46.02 9.71
N GLU A 89 12.35 47.17 9.46
CA GLU A 89 13.07 48.40 9.15
C GLU A 89 12.99 49.33 10.37
N PRO A 90 14.13 49.77 10.92
CA PRO A 90 14.17 50.80 11.95
C PRO A 90 14.24 52.18 11.27
N GLU A 91 13.27 53.05 11.55
CA GLU A 91 13.33 54.45 11.12
C GLU A 91 13.67 55.34 12.32
N ASP A 92 14.97 55.53 12.53
CA ASP A 92 15.52 56.70 13.22
C ASP A 92 16.55 57.31 12.27
N GLU A 93 16.23 58.41 11.57
CA GLU A 93 17.23 59.45 11.37
C GLU A 93 16.64 60.85 11.12
N LYS A 94 17.18 61.78 11.91
CA LYS A 94 17.02 63.23 11.87
C LYS A 94 17.40 63.82 10.51
N GLY A 95 16.69 64.89 10.14
CA GLY A 95 17.36 66.18 9.97
C GLY A 95 17.56 66.73 8.55
N ASN A 96 16.78 67.78 8.28
CA ASN A 96 17.28 69.12 7.96
C ASN A 96 17.66 69.47 6.49
N GLN A 97 16.87 70.39 5.89
CA GLN A 97 17.25 71.72 5.33
C GLN A 97 16.81 72.09 3.91
N HIS A 98 16.16 73.28 3.88
CA HIS A 98 16.20 74.37 2.89
C HIS A 98 15.35 74.27 1.60
N HIS A 99 14.36 75.16 1.49
CA HIS A 99 14.51 76.41 0.72
C HIS A 99 13.53 77.48 1.22
#